data_AF-A0A401JCS6-F1
#
_entry.id   AF-A0A401JCS6-F1
#
_cell.length_a   1.000
_cell.length_b   1.000
_cell.length_c   1.000
_cell.angle_alpha   90.00
_cell.angle_beta   90.00
_cell.angle_gamma   90.00
#
_symmetry.space_group_name_H-M   'P 1'
#
loop_
_entity.id
_entity.type
_entity.pdbx_description
1 polymer ?
#
loop_
_entity_poly.entity_id
_entity_poly.type
_entity_poly.pdbx_seq_one_letter_code
_entity_poly.pdbx_strand_id
1 'polypeptide(L)' 'MEPKECFFQEQFGHCWMEDSQWLFQALDVREQPLGEPVKVELGELLFHHDEDEELH' A
#
# COMPACT_ATOMS: atom_id res chain seq x y z
N MET A 1 -0.01 -11.88 -4.10
CA MET A 1 0.09 -10.77 -5.07
C MET A 1 1.30 -9.94 -4.68
N GLU A 2 1.96 -9.29 -5.62
CA GLU A 2 3.06 -8.37 -5.29
C GLU A 2 2.51 -7.17 -4.50
N PRO A 3 3.27 -6.65 -3.51
CA PRO A 3 2.90 -5.43 -2.81
C PRO A 3 2.78 -4.25 -3.78
N LYS A 4 1.77 -3.42 -3.56
CA LYS A 4 1.52 -2.20 -4.32
C LYS A 4 1.68 -0.98 -3.42
N GLU A 5 2.12 0.13 -4.00
CA GLU A 5 2.11 1.41 -3.31
C GLU A 5 0.68 1.90 -3.09
N CYS A 6 0.41 2.39 -1.89
CA CYS A 6 -0.90 2.89 -1.52
C CYS A 6 -0.85 3.79 -0.29
N PHE A 7 -1.96 4.46 -0.05
CA PHE A 7 -2.20 5.27 1.13
C PHE A 7 -3.30 4.68 1.99
N PHE A 8 -3.08 4.72 3.31
CA PHE A 8 -4.08 4.42 4.32
C PHE A 8 -4.05 5.55 5.35
N GLN A 9 -5.18 6.22 5.59
CA GLN A 9 -5.27 7.36 6.51
C GLN A 9 -4.17 8.43 6.28
N GLU A 10 -3.95 8.80 5.01
CA GLU A 10 -2.93 9.77 4.58
C GLU A 10 -1.47 9.32 4.78
N GLN A 11 -1.23 8.10 5.27
CA GLN A 11 0.12 7.52 5.40
C GLN A 11 0.47 6.70 4.16
N PHE A 12 1.63 6.97 3.57
CA PHE A 12 2.18 6.19 2.46
C PHE A 12 2.76 4.86 2.95
N GLY A 13 2.59 3.82 2.14
CA GLY A 13 3.21 2.53 2.37
C GLY A 13 2.90 1.50 1.28
N HIS A 14 3.12 0.23 1.61
CA HIS A 14 2.78 -0.89 0.74
C HIS A 14 1.55 -1.63 1.24
N CYS A 15 0.68 -2.06 0.32
CA CYS A 15 -0.41 -2.97 0.62
C CYS A 15 -0.40 -4.19 -0.28
N TRP A 16 -0.80 -5.32 0.30
CA TRP A 16 -0.91 -6.59 -0.38
C TRP A 16 -2.03 -7.41 0.25
N MET A 17 -2.36 -8.51 -0.41
CA MET A 17 -3.34 -9.46 0.10
C MET A 17 -2.64 -10.75 0.53
N GLU A 18 -2.94 -11.18 1.75
CA GLU A 18 -2.50 -12.44 2.34
C GLU A 18 -3.72 -13.12 2.96
N ASP A 19 -3.96 -14.40 2.67
CA ASP A 19 -5.11 -15.16 3.19
C ASP A 19 -6.47 -14.45 3.06
N SER A 20 -6.72 -13.82 1.90
CA SER A 20 -7.93 -13.02 1.61
C SER A 20 -8.14 -11.78 2.50
N GLN A 21 -7.11 -11.38 3.24
CA GLN A 21 -7.08 -10.15 4.05
C GLN A 21 -6.12 -9.14 3.40
N TRP A 22 -6.55 -7.88 3.31
CA TRP A 22 -5.64 -6.79 2.95
C TRP A 22 -4.78 -6.39 4.15
N LEU A 23 -3.49 -6.22 3.89
CA LEU A 23 -2.49 -5.73 4.81
C LEU A 23 -1.91 -4.41 4.30
N PHE A 24 -1.54 -3.53 5.20
CA PHE A 24 -0.86 -2.27 4.95
C PHE A 24 0.39 -2.17 5.82
N GLN A 25 1.55 -1.90 5.22
CA GLN A 25 2.80 -1.59 5.90
C GLN A 25 3.14 -0.14 5.64
N ALA A 26 3.04 0.69 6.68
CA ALA A 26 3.53 2.06 6.64
C ALA A 26 5.04 2.07 6.39
N LEU A 27 5.50 3.05 5.61
CA LEU A 27 6.92 3.27 5.33
C LEU A 27 7.36 4.65 5.81
N ASP A 28 8.65 4.76 6.16
CA ASP A 28 9.30 6.05 6.44
C ASP A 28 9.79 6.74 5.16
N VAL A 29 10.41 7.92 5.31
CA VAL A 29 10.94 8.72 4.18
C VAL A 29 12.11 8.06 3.44
N ARG A 30 12.62 6.93 3.93
CA ARG A 30 13.67 6.11 3.32
C ARG A 30 13.11 4.77 2.85
N GLU A 31 11.78 4.67 2.73
CA GLU A 31 11.04 3.47 2.33
C GLU A 31 11.24 2.28 3.28
N GLN A 32 11.56 2.53 4.55
CA GLN A 32 11.73 1.47 5.54
C GLN A 32 10.41 1.19 6.28
N PRO A 33 10.09 -0.09 6.57
CA PRO A 33 8.93 -0.48 7.36
C PRO A 33 8.86 0.21 8.72
N LEU A 34 7.74 0.88 8.98
CA LEU A 34 7.36 1.39 10.29
C LEU A 34 6.51 0.36 11.03
N GLY A 35 7.15 -0.42 11.92
CA GLY A 35 6.45 -1.42 12.73
C GLY A 35 5.94 -2.61 11.92
N GLU A 36 4.88 -3.26 12.41
CA GLU A 36 4.26 -4.43 11.78
C GLU A 36 3.12 -4.03 10.82
N PRO A 37 2.82 -4.85 9.79
CA PRO A 37 1.69 -4.62 8.91
C PRO A 37 0.35 -4.69 9.66
N VAL A 38 -0.58 -3.82 9.29
CA VAL A 38 -1.92 -3.77 9.87
C VAL A 38 -2.97 -4.28 8.89
N LYS A 39 -4.03 -4.89 9.41
CA LYS A 39 -5.19 -5.31 8.62
C LYS A 39 -6.05 -4.11 8.29
N VAL A 40 -6.42 -3.99 7.03
CA VAL A 40 -7.23 -2.89 6.50
C VAL A 40 -8.31 -3.41 5.56
N GLU A 41 -9.37 -2.63 5.37
CA GLU A 41 -10.38 -2.93 4.35
C GLU A 41 -10.00 -2.31 3.00
N LEU A 42 -10.38 -2.97 1.91
CA LEU A 42 -10.09 -2.48 0.55
C LEU A 42 -10.65 -1.07 0.31
N GLY A 43 -11.81 -0.75 0.91
CA GLY A 43 -12.44 0.56 0.77
C GLY A 43 -11.72 1.71 1.47
N GLU A 44 -10.74 1.40 2.33
CA GLU A 44 -9.93 2.40 3.05
C GLU A 44 -8.57 2.65 2.37
N LEU A 45 -8.20 1.80 1.40
CA LEU A 45 -6.96 1.92 0.65
C LEU A 45 -7.15 2.82 -0.57
N LEU A 46 -6.20 3.73 -0.76
CA LEU A 46 -6.05 4.49 -2.01
C LEU A 46 -4.77 4.00 -2.69
N PHE A 47 -4.92 3.23 -3.76
CA PHE A 47 -3.76 2.76 -4.52
C PHE A 47 -3.11 3.93 -5.24
N HIS A 48 -1.78 4.02 -5.14
CA HIS A 48 -1.03 4.90 -6.02
C HIS A 48 -1.05 4.23 -7.39
N HIS A 49 -1.91 4.74 -8.27
CA HIS A 49 -1.87 4.37 -9.67
C HIS A 49 -0.75 5.21 -10.27
N ASP A 50 0.36 4.58 -10.62
CA ASP A 50 1.29 5.16 -11.57
C ASP A 50 0.51 5.31 -12.88
N GLU A 51 -0.10 6.48 -13.11
CA GLU A 51 -0.61 6.89 -14.43
C GLU A 51 0.57 7.17 -15.38
N ASP A 52 1.46 6.19 -15.55
CA ASP A 52 2.57 6.18 -16.51
C ASP A 52 2.52 4.92 -17.40
N GLU A 53 1.32 4.37 -17.65
CA GLU A 53 1.05 3.44 -18.78
C GLU A 53 0.41 4.16 -20.00
N GLU A 54 0.49 5.49 -20.10
CA GLU A 54 0.18 6.21 -21.36
C GLU A 54 1.24 7.27 -21.70
N LEU A 55 2.36 6.83 -22.30
CA LEU A 55 3.07 7.57 -23.36
C LEU A 55 4.11 6.64 -24.04
N HIS A 56 3.64 5.97 -25.10
CA HIS A 56 4.37 5.41 -26.27
C HIS A 56 5.09 4.06 -26.18
#